data_AF-A0A2D7XVT7-F1
#
_entry.id   AF-A0A2D7XVT7-F1
#
_cell.length_a   1.000
_cell.length_b   1.000
_cell.length_c   1.000
_cell.angle_alpha   90.00
_cell.angle_beta   90.00
_cell.angle_gamma   90.00
#
_symmetry.space_group_name_H-M   'P 1'
#
loop_
_entity.id
_entity.type
_entity.pdbx_description
1 polymer ?
#
loop_
_entity_poly.entity_id
_entity_poly.type
_entity_poly.pdbx_seq_one_letter_code
_entity_poly.pdbx_strand_id
1 'polypeptide(L)'
;MNRGCLAVLLGFLLAPLSAQAAPSGRWHTETPEVALSWVDNRLTEVEHALHRIETYLDEDLMPRPVIYPLMEIRNAQTACETLQGELRHPQKSWRVPVEMKRSQSSRKAVQDLCLRIAQQKNRIQTLAPVRIQDIAQLQRQSEEARSTIYYSWMFRTNMYLKFVFNDDVPPPPKVPVQGVFTDSTSEQEAEREITP
;
A
#
# COMPACT_ATOMS: atom_id res chain seq x y z
N MET A 1 -13.78 53.28 19.82
CA MET A 1 -14.35 52.14 20.58
C MET A 1 -14.97 51.19 19.57
N ASN A 2 -14.45 49.96 19.54
CA ASN A 2 -14.92 48.83 18.73
C ASN A 2 -16.27 48.29 19.23
N ARG A 3 -17.03 47.69 18.30
CA ARG A 3 -18.13 46.69 18.39
C ARG A 3 -19.27 47.13 17.45
N GLY A 4 -19.75 46.37 16.47
CA GLY A 4 -19.52 45.01 16.01
C GLY A 4 -20.74 44.57 15.17
N CYS A 5 -20.56 43.54 14.33
CA CYS A 5 -21.54 42.55 13.85
C CYS A 5 -22.74 43.09 13.04
N LEU A 6 -22.85 42.86 11.72
CA LEU A 6 -23.41 41.68 11.03
C LEU A 6 -23.90 42.25 9.67
N ALA A 7 -23.93 41.62 8.52
CA ALA A 7 -23.82 40.24 8.09
C ALA A 7 -23.39 40.29 6.61
N VAL A 8 -22.40 39.49 6.23
CA VAL A 8 -22.14 39.17 4.81
C VAL A 8 -22.32 37.66 4.69
N LEU A 9 -23.58 37.27 4.48
CA LEU A 9 -23.96 35.94 4.04
C LEU A 9 -24.50 36.09 2.62
N LEU A 10 -23.67 35.86 1.61
CA LEU A 10 -24.07 35.43 0.26
C LEU A 10 -22.82 35.32 -0.61
N GLY A 11 -22.25 34.11 -0.64
CA GLY A 11 -21.07 33.80 -1.43
C GLY A 11 -20.81 32.30 -1.53
N PHE A 12 -21.85 31.46 -1.51
CA PHE A 12 -21.76 30.06 -1.93
C PHE A 12 -21.76 30.02 -3.46
N LEU A 13 -20.67 30.50 -4.06
CA LEU A 13 -20.36 30.29 -5.46
C LEU A 13 -19.54 29.01 -5.57
N LEU A 14 -20.23 27.93 -5.96
CA LEU A 14 -19.78 26.94 -6.94
C LEU A 14 -18.27 26.62 -6.89
N ALA A 15 -17.84 25.91 -5.86
CA ALA A 15 -16.66 25.06 -6.01
C ALA A 15 -17.06 23.87 -6.90
N PRO A 16 -16.37 23.60 -8.02
CA PRO A 16 -16.58 22.35 -8.71
C PRO A 16 -16.18 21.24 -7.76
N LEU A 17 -17.10 20.34 -7.43
CA LEU A 17 -16.73 19.00 -6.99
C LEU A 17 -15.86 18.43 -8.11
N SER A 18 -14.56 18.56 -7.97
CA SER A 18 -13.63 17.70 -8.68
C SER A 18 -13.95 16.30 -8.18
N ALA A 19 -14.78 15.59 -8.96
CA ALA A 19 -14.91 14.16 -8.90
C ALA A 19 -13.50 13.59 -9.09
N GLN A 20 -12.81 13.42 -7.97
CA GLN A 20 -11.59 12.67 -7.93
C GLN A 20 -12.03 11.25 -8.25
N ALA A 21 -11.88 10.88 -9.52
CA ALA A 21 -12.03 9.51 -9.95
C ALA A 21 -11.14 8.68 -9.02
N ALA A 22 -11.78 7.93 -8.13
CA ALA A 22 -11.09 6.91 -7.38
C ALA A 22 -10.38 6.05 -8.44
N PRO A 23 -9.07 5.77 -8.32
CA PRO A 23 -8.41 4.87 -9.23
C PRO A 23 -9.07 3.50 -9.08
N SER A 24 -10.00 3.24 -9.98
CA SER A 24 -10.76 2.00 -10.08
C SER A 24 -9.80 0.92 -10.57
N GLY A 25 -9.39 0.08 -9.61
CA GLY A 25 -9.27 -1.36 -9.80
C GLY A 25 -8.36 -1.83 -10.94
N ARG A 26 -7.05 -1.92 -10.66
CA ARG A 26 -6.18 -2.88 -11.34
C ARG A 26 -5.20 -3.57 -10.37
N TRP A 27 -5.64 -3.88 -9.15
CA TRP A 27 -4.81 -4.60 -8.17
C TRP A 27 -5.24 -6.07 -7.97
N HIS A 28 -6.21 -6.56 -8.74
CA HIS A 28 -6.84 -7.87 -8.49
C HIS A 28 -6.15 -9.05 -9.19
N THR A 29 -5.04 -8.83 -9.90
CA THR A 29 -4.30 -9.90 -10.61
C THR A 29 -2.79 -9.87 -10.38
N GLU A 30 -2.29 -9.00 -9.49
CA GLU A 30 -0.86 -8.96 -9.20
C GLU A 30 -0.52 -10.05 -8.18
N THR A 31 0.46 -10.89 -8.52
CA THR A 31 1.03 -11.84 -7.57
C THR A 31 1.62 -11.07 -6.38
N PRO A 32 1.72 -11.70 -5.19
CA PRO A 32 2.35 -11.07 -4.02
C PRO A 32 3.74 -10.49 -4.34
N GLU A 33 4.48 -11.19 -5.20
CA GLU A 33 5.82 -10.79 -5.66
C GLU A 33 5.80 -9.45 -6.39
N VAL A 34 4.83 -9.23 -7.29
CA VAL A 34 4.71 -7.98 -8.02
C VAL A 34 4.26 -6.85 -7.09
N ALA A 35 3.20 -7.11 -6.30
CA ALA A 35 2.61 -6.12 -5.40
C ALA A 35 3.58 -5.66 -4.28
N LEU A 36 4.50 -6.55 -3.86
CA LEU A 36 5.45 -6.30 -2.78
C LEU A 36 6.88 -6.03 -3.27
N SER A 37 7.13 -6.08 -4.58
CA SER A 37 8.47 -5.93 -5.18
C SER A 37 9.23 -4.70 -4.67
N TRP A 38 8.55 -3.55 -4.55
CA TRP A 38 9.19 -2.34 -4.06
C TRP A 38 9.63 -2.47 -2.59
N VAL A 39 8.80 -3.09 -1.76
CA VAL A 39 9.09 -3.31 -0.33
C VAL A 39 10.23 -4.33 -0.19
N ASP A 40 10.16 -5.40 -0.96
CA ASP A 40 11.19 -6.45 -0.95
C ASP A 40 12.54 -5.91 -1.41
N ASN A 41 12.56 -5.03 -2.41
CA ASN A 41 13.78 -4.32 -2.82
C ASN A 41 14.39 -3.50 -1.66
N ARG A 42 13.57 -2.80 -0.85
CA ARG A 42 14.09 -2.04 0.31
C ARG A 42 14.66 -2.97 1.39
N LEU A 43 14.03 -4.10 1.67
CA LEU A 43 14.51 -5.06 2.65
C LEU A 43 15.77 -5.79 2.17
N THR A 44 15.83 -6.10 0.87
CA THR A 44 17.02 -6.66 0.22
C THR A 44 18.21 -5.70 0.31
N GLU A 45 18.00 -4.39 0.13
CA GLU A 45 19.05 -3.40 0.35
C GLU A 45 19.58 -3.37 1.79
N VAL A 46 18.69 -3.51 2.78
CA VAL A 46 19.06 -3.65 4.19
C VAL A 46 19.92 -4.89 4.39
N GLU A 47 19.47 -6.04 3.91
CA GLU A 47 20.17 -7.32 4.05
C GLU A 47 21.52 -7.33 3.36
N HIS A 48 21.60 -6.80 2.13
CA HIS A 48 22.87 -6.69 1.41
C HIS A 48 23.87 -5.79 2.16
N ALA A 49 23.41 -4.67 2.74
CA ALA A 49 24.27 -3.83 3.55
C ALA A 49 24.76 -4.55 4.81
N LEU A 50 23.88 -5.27 5.52
CA LEU A 50 24.24 -6.05 6.70
C LEU A 50 25.21 -7.19 6.36
N HIS A 51 24.97 -7.91 5.27
CA HIS A 51 25.82 -8.99 4.80
C HIS A 51 27.21 -8.50 4.40
N ARG A 52 27.32 -7.33 3.77
CA ARG A 52 28.63 -6.70 3.53
C ARG A 52 29.35 -6.48 4.85
N ILE A 53 28.72 -5.86 5.85
CA ILE A 53 29.33 -5.66 7.18
C ILE A 53 29.82 -6.99 7.77
N GLU A 54 28.98 -8.02 7.74
CA GLU A 54 29.33 -9.36 8.23
C GLU A 54 30.57 -9.93 7.53
N THR A 55 30.62 -9.86 6.20
CA THR A 55 31.78 -10.31 5.40
C THR A 55 33.07 -9.60 5.82
N TYR A 56 33.00 -8.27 6.02
CA TYR A 56 34.17 -7.51 6.48
C TYR A 56 34.61 -7.85 7.90
N LEU A 57 33.70 -8.31 8.76
CA LEU A 57 34.04 -8.74 10.12
C LEU A 57 34.63 -10.15 10.14
N ASP A 58 34.22 -11.02 9.22
CA ASP A 58 34.69 -12.41 9.13
C ASP A 58 36.09 -12.50 8.52
N GLU A 59 36.36 -11.74 7.46
CA GLU A 59 37.62 -11.82 6.72
C GLU A 59 38.76 -11.00 7.36
N ASP A 60 38.53 -10.33 8.49
CA ASP A 60 39.46 -9.40 9.17
C ASP A 60 40.09 -8.35 8.21
N LEU A 61 39.41 -8.06 7.10
CA LEU A 61 39.91 -7.23 6.00
C LEU A 61 39.92 -5.72 6.32
N MET A 62 39.85 -5.32 7.59
CA MET A 62 39.70 -3.92 8.01
C MET A 62 40.95 -3.08 7.66
N PRO A 63 40.93 -2.23 6.62
CA PRO A 63 42.04 -1.32 6.37
C PRO A 63 41.93 -0.08 7.28
N ARG A 64 40.72 0.21 7.78
CA ARG A 64 40.37 1.21 8.80
C ARG A 64 39.09 0.77 9.55
N PRO A 65 39.12 0.55 10.87
CA PRO A 65 38.10 -0.22 11.60
C PRO A 65 36.67 0.36 11.64
N VAL A 66 36.43 1.59 11.15
CA VAL A 66 35.19 2.33 11.45
C VAL A 66 34.46 2.84 10.22
N ILE A 67 35.17 3.25 9.17
CA ILE A 67 34.57 3.99 8.04
C ILE A 67 33.62 3.11 7.23
N TYR A 68 34.03 1.86 6.97
CA TYR A 68 33.26 0.97 6.10
C TYR A 68 31.97 0.45 6.77
N PRO A 69 31.99 -0.12 8.00
CA PRO A 69 30.76 -0.54 8.68
C PRO A 69 29.77 0.61 8.90
N LEU A 70 30.29 1.82 9.12
CA LEU A 70 29.47 3.02 9.28
C LEU A 70 28.78 3.43 7.98
N MET A 71 29.42 3.27 6.82
CA MET A 71 28.79 3.55 5.54
C MET A 71 27.64 2.58 5.29
N GLU A 72 27.88 1.29 5.49
CA GLU A 72 26.87 0.27 5.21
C GLU A 72 25.68 0.32 6.17
N ILE A 73 25.91 0.58 7.45
CA ILE A 73 24.79 0.73 8.38
C ILE A 73 23.95 1.97 8.06
N ARG A 74 24.54 3.02 7.48
CA ARG A 74 23.79 4.19 6.97
C ARG A 74 22.97 3.83 5.75
N ASN A 75 23.50 3.03 4.82
CA ASN A 75 22.75 2.51 3.68
C ASN A 75 21.52 1.71 4.13
N ALA A 76 21.72 0.78 5.09
CA ALA A 76 20.63 0.03 5.69
C ALA A 76 19.59 0.96 6.37
N GLN A 77 20.05 1.98 7.09
CA GLN A 77 19.15 2.96 7.72
C GLN A 77 18.32 3.72 6.68
N THR A 78 18.93 4.23 5.62
CA THR A 78 18.22 4.96 4.56
C THR A 78 17.17 4.10 3.89
N ALA A 79 17.48 2.84 3.57
CA ALA A 79 16.52 1.90 2.99
C ALA A 79 15.33 1.66 3.94
N CYS A 80 15.59 1.43 5.23
CA CYS A 80 14.56 1.23 6.24
C CYS A 80 13.69 2.47 6.46
N GLU A 81 14.29 3.65 6.59
CA GLU A 81 13.56 4.92 6.80
C GLU A 81 12.68 5.28 5.59
N THR A 82 13.15 4.97 4.38
CA THR A 82 12.36 5.14 3.16
C THR A 82 11.12 4.24 3.20
N LEU A 83 11.29 2.97 3.53
CA LEU A 83 10.16 2.03 3.71
C LEU A 83 9.20 2.50 4.82
N GLN A 84 9.74 2.95 5.95
CA GLN A 84 8.96 3.48 7.06
C GLN A 84 8.15 4.72 6.65
N GLY A 85 8.76 5.65 5.91
CA GLY A 85 8.10 6.85 5.41
C GLY A 85 6.90 6.54 4.51
N GLU A 86 7.06 5.56 3.63
CA GLU A 86 5.99 5.07 2.76
C GLU A 86 4.82 4.45 3.53
N LEU A 87 5.13 3.71 4.61
CA LEU A 87 4.13 3.06 5.46
C LEU A 87 3.39 4.03 6.40
N ARG A 88 4.03 5.14 6.80
CA ARG A 88 3.40 6.16 7.67
C ARG A 88 2.33 6.98 6.96
N HIS A 89 2.38 7.06 5.63
CA HIS A 89 1.48 7.90 4.85
C HIS A 89 0.61 7.08 3.89
N PRO A 90 -0.56 6.59 4.35
CA PRO A 90 -1.43 5.71 3.59
C PRO A 90 -1.89 6.26 2.23
N GLN A 91 -1.94 7.59 2.05
CA GLN A 91 -2.48 8.22 0.85
C GLN A 91 -1.45 8.91 -0.06
N LYS A 92 -0.16 8.97 0.32
CA LYS A 92 0.82 9.81 -0.40
C LYS A 92 1.53 9.12 -1.56
N SER A 93 1.41 7.81 -1.71
CA SER A 93 2.21 7.04 -2.67
C SER A 93 1.58 5.69 -2.98
N TRP A 94 1.79 5.24 -4.21
CA TRP A 94 1.31 3.96 -4.74
C TRP A 94 2.36 2.85 -4.71
N ARG A 95 3.57 3.13 -4.19
CA ARG A 95 4.68 2.15 -4.15
C ARG A 95 4.44 0.96 -3.22
N VAL A 96 3.57 1.13 -2.24
CA VAL A 96 3.25 0.11 -1.23
C VAL A 96 1.72 -0.05 -1.18
N PRO A 97 1.19 -1.29 -1.23
CA PRO A 97 -0.23 -1.55 -1.12
C PRO A 97 -0.88 -0.91 0.11
N VAL A 98 -2.10 -0.38 -0.05
CA VAL A 98 -2.82 0.33 1.02
C VAL A 98 -3.11 -0.60 2.21
N GLU A 99 -3.35 -1.87 1.95
CA GLU A 99 -3.61 -2.92 2.94
C GLU A 99 -2.42 -3.05 3.91
N MET A 100 -1.20 -2.95 3.40
CA MET A 100 0.01 -2.94 4.22
C MET A 100 0.15 -1.65 5.02
N LYS A 101 -0.09 -0.49 4.39
CA LYS A 101 0.00 0.80 5.08
C LYS A 101 -0.96 0.88 6.27
N ARG A 102 -2.12 0.21 6.16
CA ARG A 102 -3.11 0.07 7.24
C ARG A 102 -2.77 -1.02 8.26
N SER A 103 -1.87 -1.95 7.95
CA SER A 103 -1.45 -2.99 8.89
C SER A 103 -0.61 -2.39 10.02
N GLN A 104 -1.13 -2.50 11.26
CA GLN A 104 -0.37 -2.12 12.45
C GLN A 104 0.87 -3.00 12.63
N SER A 105 0.75 -4.30 12.33
CA SER A 105 1.86 -5.25 12.44
C SER A 105 3.00 -4.91 11.49
N SER A 106 2.69 -4.60 10.22
CA SER A 106 3.70 -4.21 9.24
C SER A 106 4.40 -2.90 9.63
N ARG A 107 3.64 -1.89 10.08
CA ARG A 107 4.22 -0.62 10.54
C ARG A 107 5.12 -0.82 11.76
N LYS A 108 4.69 -1.64 12.71
CA LYS A 108 5.47 -1.94 13.93
C LYS A 108 6.75 -2.68 13.59
N ALA A 109 6.69 -3.74 12.79
CA ALA A 109 7.87 -4.53 12.42
C ALA A 109 8.95 -3.67 11.74
N VAL A 110 8.55 -2.82 10.78
CA VAL A 110 9.48 -1.89 10.12
C VAL A 110 10.00 -0.83 11.10
N GLN A 111 9.16 -0.31 11.99
CA GLN A 111 9.60 0.66 12.99
C GLN A 111 10.64 0.06 13.95
N ASP A 112 10.41 -1.17 14.42
CA ASP A 112 11.32 -1.87 15.31
C ASP A 112 12.65 -2.16 14.61
N LEU A 113 12.62 -2.59 13.34
CA LEU A 113 13.82 -2.76 12.51
C LEU A 113 14.61 -1.44 12.38
N CYS A 114 13.95 -0.34 12.01
CA CYS A 114 14.63 0.94 11.84
C CYS A 114 15.23 1.46 13.15
N LEU A 115 14.55 1.25 14.28
CA LEU A 115 15.08 1.59 15.61
C LEU A 115 16.37 0.80 15.90
N ARG A 116 16.37 -0.50 15.63
CA ARG A 116 17.52 -1.39 15.87
C ARG A 116 18.71 -1.02 14.98
N ILE A 117 18.48 -0.72 13.71
CA ILE A 117 19.52 -0.22 12.79
C ILE A 117 20.08 1.11 13.28
N ALA A 118 19.22 2.05 13.69
CA ALA A 118 19.66 3.35 14.21
C ALA A 118 20.50 3.21 15.51
N GLN A 119 20.09 2.31 16.41
CA GLN A 119 20.87 1.98 17.61
C GLN A 119 22.25 1.42 17.24
N GLN A 120 22.31 0.52 16.26
CA GLN A 120 23.58 -0.04 15.80
C GLN A 120 24.48 1.00 15.13
N LYS A 121 23.90 1.89 14.30
CA LYS A 121 24.65 3.03 13.75
C LYS A 121 25.26 3.87 14.87
N ASN A 122 24.48 4.22 15.89
CA ASN A 122 24.98 5.04 17.00
C ASN A 122 26.15 4.33 17.71
N ARG A 123 26.07 3.02 17.93
CA ARG A 123 27.17 2.22 18.51
C ARG A 123 28.44 2.29 17.65
N ILE A 124 28.31 2.11 16.34
CA ILE A 124 29.43 2.22 15.40
C ILE A 124 30.04 3.63 15.43
N GLN A 125 29.20 4.66 15.48
CA GLN A 125 29.63 6.07 15.55
C GLN A 125 30.38 6.38 16.84
N THR A 126 29.98 5.78 17.97
CA THR A 126 30.66 5.93 19.27
C THR A 126 31.89 5.03 19.41
N LEU A 127 32.40 4.45 18.30
CA LEU A 127 33.57 3.56 18.28
C LEU A 127 33.40 2.30 19.15
N ALA A 128 32.16 1.88 19.41
CA ALA A 128 31.93 0.61 20.07
C ALA A 128 32.24 -0.53 19.08
N PRO A 129 32.85 -1.64 19.54
CA PRO A 129 33.16 -2.76 18.67
C PRO A 129 31.87 -3.35 18.08
N VAL A 130 31.89 -3.57 16.76
CA VAL A 130 30.82 -4.24 16.04
C VAL A 130 31.01 -5.73 16.22
N ARG A 131 30.00 -6.41 16.77
CA ARG A 131 30.02 -7.87 16.91
C ARG A 131 29.22 -8.49 15.78
N ILE A 132 29.73 -9.59 15.23
CA ILE A 132 29.03 -10.39 14.20
C ILE A 132 27.63 -10.78 14.68
N GLN A 133 27.48 -11.14 15.96
CA GLN A 133 26.20 -11.46 16.59
C GLN A 133 25.17 -10.33 16.50
N ASP A 134 25.60 -9.07 16.63
CA ASP A 134 24.71 -7.92 16.52
C ASP A 134 24.18 -7.78 15.07
N ILE A 135 25.04 -8.05 14.07
CA ILE A 135 24.68 -8.00 12.65
C ILE A 135 23.74 -9.16 12.27
N ALA A 136 24.05 -10.38 12.71
CA ALA A 136 23.19 -11.55 12.51
C ALA A 136 21.81 -11.38 13.18
N GLN A 137 21.74 -10.66 14.31
CA GLN A 137 20.46 -10.30 14.91
C GLN A 137 19.66 -9.32 14.03
N LEU A 138 20.31 -8.31 13.46
CA LEU A 138 19.66 -7.37 12.54
C LEU A 138 19.15 -8.05 11.27
N GLN A 139 19.90 -9.00 10.71
CA GLN A 139 19.45 -9.79 9.56
C GLN A 139 18.20 -10.60 9.89
N ARG A 140 18.18 -11.29 11.04
CA ARG A 140 16.97 -12.01 11.50
C ARG A 140 15.78 -11.08 11.68
N GLN A 141 16.00 -9.87 12.19
CA GLN A 141 14.94 -8.86 12.32
C GLN A 141 14.44 -8.33 10.97
N SER A 142 15.32 -8.23 9.97
CA SER A 142 14.93 -7.90 8.59
C SER A 142 14.01 -8.98 8.02
N GLU A 143 14.39 -10.24 8.17
CA GLU A 143 13.60 -11.38 7.67
C GLU A 143 12.26 -11.51 8.41
N GLU A 144 12.24 -11.28 9.72
CA GLU A 144 11.01 -11.24 10.51
C GLU A 144 10.08 -10.11 10.04
N ALA A 145 10.64 -8.94 9.73
CA ALA A 145 9.88 -7.82 9.17
C ALA A 145 9.32 -8.14 7.78
N ARG A 146 10.13 -8.75 6.90
CA ARG A 146 9.71 -9.26 5.58
C ARG A 146 8.54 -10.22 5.71
N SER A 147 8.70 -11.25 6.53
CA SER A 147 7.66 -12.25 6.79
C SER A 147 6.38 -11.60 7.33
N THR A 148 6.50 -10.71 8.33
CA THR A 148 5.34 -10.02 8.93
C THR A 148 4.60 -9.17 7.91
N ILE A 149 5.32 -8.47 7.03
CA ILE A 149 4.77 -7.71 5.92
C ILE A 149 3.98 -8.62 4.99
N TYR A 150 4.62 -9.70 4.54
CA TYR A 150 4.05 -10.62 3.58
C TYR A 150 2.77 -11.27 4.11
N TYR A 151 2.81 -11.82 5.32
CA TYR A 151 1.65 -12.42 5.97
C TYR A 151 0.53 -11.41 6.23
N SER A 152 0.87 -10.18 6.64
CA SER A 152 -0.13 -9.13 6.85
C SER A 152 -0.87 -8.77 5.57
N TRP A 153 -0.15 -8.68 4.44
CA TRP A 153 -0.75 -8.40 3.15
C TRP A 153 -1.59 -9.57 2.65
N MET A 154 -1.04 -10.79 2.68
CA MET A 154 -1.72 -12.03 2.29
C MET A 154 -3.01 -12.26 3.07
N PHE A 155 -3.00 -12.06 4.39
CA PHE A 155 -4.18 -12.26 5.22
C PHE A 155 -5.29 -11.26 4.88
N ARG A 156 -4.95 -9.99 4.68
CA ARG A 156 -5.92 -8.96 4.31
C ARG A 156 -6.48 -9.20 2.91
N THR A 157 -5.63 -9.43 1.92
CA THR A 157 -6.08 -9.64 0.53
C THR A 157 -6.90 -10.92 0.36
N ASN A 158 -6.49 -12.05 0.97
CA ASN A 158 -7.29 -13.28 0.94
C ASN A 158 -8.63 -13.17 1.69
N MET A 159 -8.69 -12.43 2.81
CA MET A 159 -9.97 -12.15 3.47
C MET A 159 -10.91 -11.34 2.57
N TYR A 160 -10.39 -10.34 1.84
CA TYR A 160 -11.22 -9.57 0.91
C TYR A 160 -11.70 -10.42 -0.26
N LEU A 161 -10.89 -11.34 -0.78
CA LEU A 161 -11.33 -12.29 -1.81
C LEU A 161 -12.43 -13.21 -1.30
N LYS A 162 -12.33 -13.76 -0.08
CA LYS A 162 -13.40 -14.58 0.49
C LYS A 162 -14.70 -13.81 0.76
N PHE A 163 -14.64 -12.51 1.06
CA PHE A 163 -15.84 -11.69 1.27
C PHE A 163 -16.50 -11.21 -0.03
N VAL A 164 -15.73 -10.97 -1.08
CA VAL A 164 -16.26 -10.54 -2.38
C VAL A 164 -16.77 -11.72 -3.21
N PHE A 165 -16.25 -12.93 -2.98
CA PHE A 165 -16.57 -14.14 -3.74
C PHE A 165 -17.29 -15.23 -2.91
N ASN A 166 -17.72 -14.95 -1.67
CA ASN A 166 -18.70 -15.82 -1.01
C ASN A 166 -20.10 -15.39 -1.45
N ASP A 167 -20.70 -16.28 -2.24
CA ASP A 167 -22.06 -16.26 -2.76
C ASP A 167 -23.12 -16.23 -1.65
N ASP A 168 -23.60 -15.04 -1.30
CA ASP A 168 -24.94 -14.82 -0.75
C ASP A 168 -25.54 -13.51 -1.32
N VAL A 169 -25.18 -13.17 -2.56
CA VAL A 169 -25.96 -12.19 -3.33
C VAL A 169 -27.15 -12.95 -3.91
N PRO A 170 -28.39 -12.76 -3.40
CA PRO A 170 -29.54 -13.40 -4.01
C PRO A 170 -29.59 -12.97 -5.48
N PRO A 171 -29.92 -13.89 -6.41
CA PRO A 171 -30.07 -13.54 -7.81
C PRO A 171 -31.03 -12.35 -7.90
N PRO A 172 -30.77 -11.36 -8.78
CA PRO A 172 -31.65 -10.22 -8.92
C PRO A 172 -33.08 -10.73 -9.14
N PRO A 173 -34.09 -10.15 -8.46
CA PRO A 173 -35.45 -10.60 -8.61
C PRO A 173 -35.79 -10.57 -10.10
N LYS A 174 -36.27 -11.72 -10.61
CA LYS A 174 -36.75 -11.82 -12.00
C LYS A 174 -37.88 -10.81 -12.13
N VAL A 175 -37.58 -9.65 -12.70
CA VAL A 175 -38.60 -8.69 -13.09
C VAL A 175 -39.48 -9.43 -14.11
N PRO A 176 -40.79 -9.58 -13.86
CA PRO A 176 -41.66 -10.14 -14.87
C PRO A 176 -41.59 -9.21 -16.08
N VAL A 177 -41.22 -9.77 -17.23
CA VAL A 177 -41.35 -9.11 -18.52
C VAL A 177 -42.85 -8.91 -18.74
N GLN A 178 -43.35 -7.79 -18.25
CA GLN A 178 -44.71 -7.33 -18.51
C GLN A 178 -44.80 -7.01 -19.99
N GLY A 179 -45.78 -7.65 -20.62
CA GLY A 179 -45.94 -7.71 -22.06
C GLY A 179 -45.93 -6.34 -22.72
N VAL A 180 -45.12 -6.23 -23.75
CA VAL A 180 -45.30 -5.22 -24.80
C VAL A 180 -46.51 -5.67 -25.62
N PHE A 181 -47.69 -5.25 -25.17
CA PHE A 181 -48.89 -5.20 -25.99
C PHE A 181 -48.76 -3.95 -26.87
N THR A 182 -48.43 -4.14 -28.14
CA THR A 182 -48.68 -3.12 -29.17
C THR A 182 -49.96 -3.52 -29.89
N ASP A 183 -51.11 -3.09 -29.35
CA ASP A 183 -52.32 -2.94 -30.15
C ASP A 183 -52.33 -1.50 -30.67
N SER A 184 -52.13 -1.36 -31.98
CA SER A 184 -52.32 -0.10 -32.68
C SER A 184 -53.56 -0.22 -33.55
N THR A 185 -54.57 0.52 -33.12
CA THR A 185 -55.39 1.41 -33.96
C THR A 185 -56.26 0.74 -35.03
N SER A 186 -57.51 0.54 -34.62
CA SER A 186 -58.69 0.62 -35.47
C SER A 186 -58.83 2.02 -36.09
N GLU A 187 -58.71 2.12 -37.41
CA GLU A 187 -59.30 3.20 -38.21
C GLU A 187 -60.36 2.59 -39.15
N GLN A 188 -61.58 3.10 -39.00
CA GLN A 188 -62.76 2.90 -39.86
C GLN A 188 -62.43 3.41 -41.28
N GLU A 189 -62.62 2.60 -42.33
CA GLU A 189 -63.86 2.44 -43.10
C GLU A 189 -64.26 3.72 -43.89
N ALA A 190 -63.89 3.75 -45.18
CA ALA A 190 -64.57 4.53 -46.21
C ALA A 190 -64.27 3.95 -47.62
N GLU A 191 -65.25 3.19 -48.10
CA GLU A 191 -65.71 2.94 -49.48
C GLU A 191 -64.95 3.59 -50.67
N ARG A 192 -64.63 2.77 -51.69
CA ARG A 192 -65.25 2.83 -53.03
C ARG A 192 -64.66 1.77 -53.99
N GLU A 193 -65.43 0.70 -54.16
CA GLU A 193 -66.03 0.27 -55.44
C GLU A 193 -65.22 0.51 -56.73
N ILE A 194 -64.54 -0.53 -57.24
CA ILE A 194 -64.34 -0.75 -58.69
C ILE A 194 -64.44 -2.27 -58.95
N THR A 195 -65.45 -2.65 -59.74
CA THR A 195 -65.55 -3.96 -60.41
C THR A 195 -65.24 -3.77 -61.91
N PRO A 196 -65.04 -4.87 -62.66
CA PRO A 196 -63.81 -5.24 -63.37
C PRO A 196 -63.39 -4.36 -64.56
#